data_AF-A0AAW8ULA0-F1
#
_entry.id   AF-A0AAW8ULA0-F1
#
_cell.length_a   1.000
_cell.length_b   1.000
_cell.length_c   1.000
_cell.angle_alpha   90.00
_cell.angle_beta   90.00
_cell.angle_gamma   90.00
#
_symmetry.space_group_name_H-M   'P 1'
#
loop_
_entity.id
_entity.type
_entity.pdbx_description
1 polymer ?
#
loop_
_entity_poly.entity_id
_entity_poly.type
_entity_poly.pdbx_seq_one_letter_code
_entity_poly.pdbx_strand_id
1 'polypeptide(L)'
;MQLLQLLLLAIIFVSFFMALIGWVLSMTNGLIFSRSPQQFKAHAHDPNYEKERQAGKRLKEIIFRRIVPLGIASLIVYGLIVLLNVL
;
A
#
# COMPACT_ATOMS: atom_id res chain seq x y z
N MET A 1 -6.97 20.59 -17.27
CA MET A 1 -7.77 19.92 -16.21
C MET A 1 -7.82 18.41 -16.38
N GLN A 2 -8.11 17.88 -17.57
CA GLN A 2 -8.24 16.42 -17.80
C GLN A 2 -6.97 15.60 -17.49
N LEU A 3 -5.77 16.06 -17.89
CA LEU A 3 -4.52 15.36 -17.58
C LEU A 3 -4.27 15.26 -16.06
N LEU A 4 -4.53 16.33 -15.31
CA LEU A 4 -4.38 16.35 -13.85
C LEU A 4 -5.34 15.36 -13.18
N GLN A 5 -6.59 15.30 -13.62
CA GLN A 5 -7.59 14.34 -13.12
C GLN A 5 -7.16 12.89 -13.39
N LEU A 6 -6.63 12.59 -14.58
CA LEU A 6 -6.10 11.26 -14.91
C LEU A 6 -4.90 10.89 -14.02
N LEU A 7 -3.99 11.85 -13.78
CA LEU A 7 -2.84 11.64 -12.91
C LEU A 7 -3.26 11.39 -11.46
N LEU A 8 -4.20 12.18 -10.94
CA LEU A 8 -4.75 11.98 -9.59
C LEU A 8 -5.44 10.61 -9.47
N LEU A 9 -6.22 10.21 -10.47
CA LEU A 9 -6.87 8.90 -10.48
C LEU A 9 -5.85 7.76 -10.49
N ALA A 10 -4.78 7.88 -11.29
CA ALA A 10 -3.69 6.92 -11.32
C ALA A 10 -2.98 6.81 -9.95
N ILE A 11 -2.71 7.93 -9.28
CA ILE A 11 -2.11 7.94 -7.93
C ILE A 11 -3.05 7.25 -6.93
N ILE A 12 -4.35 7.57 -6.95
CA ILE A 12 -5.34 6.94 -6.06
C ILE A 12 -5.37 5.42 -6.28
N PHE A 13 -5.41 5.00 -7.54
CA PHE A 13 -5.42 3.58 -7.90
C PHE A 13 -4.15 2.86 -7.41
N VAL A 14 -2.97 3.39 -7.72
CA VAL A 14 -1.70 2.81 -7.26
C VAL A 14 -1.62 2.77 -5.74
N SER A 15 -2.02 3.85 -5.05
CA SER A 15 -2.03 3.90 -3.60
C SER A 15 -2.97 2.86 -2.98
N PHE A 16 -4.12 2.60 -3.60
CA PHE A 16 -5.05 1.54 -3.17
C PHE A 16 -4.41 0.15 -3.27
N PHE A 17 -3.79 -0.19 -4.40
CA PHE A 17 -3.09 -1.48 -4.55
C PHE A 17 -1.91 -1.62 -3.59
N MET A 18 -1.14 -0.55 -3.39
CA MET A 18 -0.06 -0.55 -2.42
C MET A 18 -0.58 -0.76 -0.99
N ALA A 19 -1.72 -0.16 -0.63
CA ALA A 19 -2.35 -0.38 0.66
C ALA A 19 -2.75 -1.86 0.87
N LEU A 20 -3.30 -2.51 -0.17
CA LEU A 20 -3.60 -3.95 -0.14
C LEU A 20 -2.34 -4.79 0.09
N ILE A 21 -1.24 -4.48 -0.60
CA ILE A 21 0.06 -5.15 -0.39
C ILE A 21 0.54 -4.94 1.05
N GLY A 22 0.48 -3.72 1.57
CA GLY A 22 0.86 -3.42 2.96
C GLY A 22 -0.01 -4.13 4.00
N TRP A 23 -1.29 -4.31 3.71
CA TRP A 23 -2.22 -5.07 4.54
C TRP A 23 -1.88 -6.57 4.57
N VAL A 24 -1.61 -7.16 3.41
CA VAL A 24 -1.16 -8.55 3.30
C VAL A 24 0.16 -8.76 4.06
N LEU A 25 1.14 -7.86 3.90
CA LEU A 25 2.39 -7.89 4.65
C LEU A 25 2.17 -7.77 6.16
N SER A 26 1.10 -7.10 6.61
CA SER A 26 0.76 -7.04 8.02
C SER A 26 0.26 -8.38 8.55
N MET A 27 -0.47 -9.16 7.75
CA MET A 27 -0.92 -10.50 8.13
C MET A 27 0.22 -11.52 8.20
N THR A 28 1.22 -11.39 7.32
CA THR A 28 2.36 -12.32 7.22
C THR A 28 3.55 -11.94 8.10
N ASN A 29 3.39 -10.97 9.02
CA ASN A 29 4.47 -10.41 9.85
C ASN A 29 5.67 -9.87 9.03
N GLY A 30 5.40 -9.36 7.83
CA GLY A 30 6.40 -8.85 6.91
C GLY A 30 7.06 -9.90 6.02
N LEU A 31 6.61 -11.16 6.02
CA LEU A 31 7.08 -12.16 5.06
C LEU A 31 6.46 -11.90 3.68
N ILE A 32 7.27 -11.99 2.62
CA ILE A 32 6.84 -11.70 1.26
C ILE A 32 6.07 -12.91 0.72
N PHE A 33 5.07 -12.66 -0.14
CA PHE A 33 4.06 -13.61 -0.64
C PHE A 33 4.60 -14.76 -1.52
N SER A 34 5.80 -15.27 -1.26
CA SER A 34 6.43 -16.38 -1.98
C SER A 34 5.99 -17.76 -1.48
N ARG A 35 5.21 -17.84 -0.40
CA ARG A 35 4.90 -19.09 0.32
C ARG A 35 3.41 -19.32 0.50
N SER A 36 3.04 -20.56 0.80
CA SER A 36 1.67 -20.88 1.19
C SER A 36 1.32 -20.31 2.58
N PRO A 37 0.04 -20.01 2.87
CA PRO A 37 -0.43 -19.55 4.19
C PRO A 37 0.03 -20.40 5.36
N GLN A 38 0.13 -21.72 5.18
CA GLN A 38 0.57 -22.67 6.22
C GLN A 38 2.06 -22.53 6.51
N GLN A 39 2.88 -22.34 5.48
CA GLN A 39 4.33 -22.13 5.60
C GLN A 39 4.68 -20.77 6.21
N PHE A 40 3.84 -19.74 6.02
CA PHE A 40 4.01 -18.46 6.71
C PHE A 40 3.96 -18.60 8.23
N LYS A 41 3.05 -19.44 8.77
CA LYS A 41 2.98 -19.69 10.22
C LYS A 41 4.22 -20.42 10.74
N ALA A 42 4.68 -21.43 10.00
CA ALA A 42 5.88 -22.19 10.36
C ALA A 42 7.15 -21.33 10.31
N HIS A 43 7.27 -20.44 9.33
CA HIS A 43 8.47 -19.62 9.10
C HIS A 43 8.42 -18.25 9.77
N ALA A 44 7.33 -17.90 10.45
CA ALA A 44 7.16 -16.61 11.14
C ALA A 44 8.21 -16.34 12.21
N HIS A 45 8.72 -17.41 12.85
CA HIS A 45 9.70 -17.35 13.94
C HIS A 45 11.06 -17.92 13.56
N ASP A 46 11.23 -18.34 12.31
CA ASP A 46 12.50 -18.89 11.85
C ASP A 46 13.51 -17.73 11.63
N PRO A 47 14.69 -17.79 12.29
CA PRO A 47 15.72 -16.75 12.19
C PRO A 47 16.29 -16.60 10.77
N ASN A 48 16.21 -17.62 9.93
CA ASN A 48 16.69 -17.56 8.54
C ASN A 48 15.92 -16.53 7.69
N TYR A 49 14.69 -16.19 8.08
CA TYR A 49 13.83 -15.24 7.36
C TYR A 49 13.72 -13.88 8.04
N GLU A 50 14.56 -13.57 9.03
CA GLU A 50 14.55 -12.28 9.71
C GLU A 50 14.83 -11.10 8.75
N LYS A 51 15.76 -11.27 7.80
CA LYS A 51 16.07 -10.24 6.78
C LYS A 51 14.87 -9.95 5.88
N GLU A 52 14.12 -10.98 5.48
CA GLU A 52 12.90 -10.85 4.68
C GLU A 52 11.80 -10.16 5.48
N ARG A 53 11.59 -10.56 6.74
CA ARG A 53 10.65 -9.90 7.66
C ARG A 53 10.96 -8.42 7.86
N GLN A 54 12.24 -8.07 8.03
CA GLN A 54 12.66 -6.67 8.14
C GLN A 54 12.37 -5.90 6.84
N ALA A 55 12.63 -6.48 5.67
CA ALA A 55 12.34 -5.86 4.39
C ALA A 55 10.83 -5.62 4.22
N GLY A 56 9.98 -6.62 4.49
CA GLY A 56 8.52 -6.46 4.39
C GLY A 56 7.95 -5.50 5.43
N LYS A 57 8.50 -5.46 6.66
CA LYS A 57 8.13 -4.46 7.67
C LYS A 57 8.48 -3.04 7.22
N ARG A 58 9.68 -2.82 6.64
CA ARG A 58 10.08 -1.52 6.08
C ARG A 58 9.19 -1.12 4.91
N LEU A 59 8.88 -2.05 4.01
CA LEU A 59 8.00 -1.81 2.87
C LEU A 59 6.58 -1.42 3.34
N LYS A 60 6.03 -2.17 4.30
CA LYS A 60 4.77 -1.82 4.97
C LYS A 60 4.81 -0.41 5.56
N GLU A 61 5.88 -0.06 6.28
CA GLU A 61 6.01 1.26 6.87
C GLU A 61 5.99 2.35 5.79
N ILE A 62 6.74 2.19 4.69
CA ILE A 62 6.74 3.13 3.57
C ILE A 62 5.33 3.26 2.96
N ILE A 63 4.63 2.14 2.74
CA ILE A 63 3.28 2.13 2.20
C ILE A 63 2.34 2.95 3.08
N PHE A 64 2.25 2.63 4.37
CA PHE A 64 1.28 3.29 5.25
C PHE A 64 1.69 4.70 5.67
N ARG A 65 2.99 5.01 5.74
CA ARG A 65 3.48 6.32 6.16
C ARG A 65 3.58 7.34 5.03
N ARG A 66 3.75 6.89 3.79
CA ARG A 66 3.95 7.79 2.63
C ARG A 66 2.90 7.58 1.53
N ILE A 67 2.71 6.35 1.07
CA ILE A 67 1.87 6.07 -0.11
C ILE A 67 0.37 6.23 0.19
N VAL A 68 -0.08 5.72 1.34
CA VAL A 68 -1.48 5.83 1.76
C VAL A 68 -1.88 7.30 2.02
N PRO A 69 -1.13 8.10 2.79
CA PRO A 69 -1.41 9.53 2.96
C PRO A 69 -1.43 10.29 1.64
N LEU A 70 -0.50 9.99 0.73
CA LEU A 70 -0.48 10.59 -0.61
C LEU A 70 -1.76 10.25 -1.40
N GLY A 71 -2.18 8.98 -1.38
CA GLY A 71 -3.42 8.54 -2.02
C GLY A 71 -4.67 9.23 -1.45
N ILE A 72 -4.74 9.38 -0.13
CA ILE A 72 -5.83 10.11 0.55
C ILE A 72 -5.83 11.59 0.13
N ALA A 73 -4.66 12.25 0.15
CA ALA A 73 -4.55 13.64 -0.28
C ALA A 73 -4.99 13.82 -1.74
N SER A 74 -4.56 12.92 -2.63
CA SER A 74 -5.00 12.93 -4.04
C SER A 74 -6.51 12.72 -4.18
N LEU A 75 -7.12 11.87 -3.36
CA LEU A 75 -8.57 11.65 -3.34
C LEU A 75 -9.35 12.88 -2.90
N ILE A 76 -8.88 13.59 -1.88
CA ILE A 76 -9.48 14.86 -1.43
C ILE A 76 -9.40 15.90 -2.54
N VAL A 77 -8.22 16.08 -3.15
CA VAL A 77 -8.02 17.05 -4.24
C VAL A 77 -8.88 16.69 -5.45
N TYR A 78 -8.95 15.42 -5.83
CA TYR A 78 -9.80 14.96 -6.92
C TYR A 78 -11.28 15.25 -6.64
N GLY A 79 -11.76 14.94 -5.43
CA GLY A 79 -13.13 15.22 -5.01
C GLY A 79 -13.47 16.71 -5.04
N LEU A 80 -12.56 17.58 -4.58
CA LEU A 80 -12.72 19.04 -4.64
C LEU A 80 -12.83 19.53 -6.10
N ILE A 81 -11.97 19.03 -6.99
CA ILE A 81 -12.03 19.38 -8.41
C ILE A 81 -13.38 18.95 -9.01
N VAL A 82 -13.85 17.74 -8.72
CA VAL A 82 -15.15 17.28 -9.23
C VAL A 82 -16.28 18.15 -8.70
N LEU A 83 -16.30 18.45 -7.40
CA LEU A 83 -17.32 19.29 -6.77
C LEU A 83 -17.38 20.69 -7.41
N LEU A 84 -16.22 21.32 -7.62
CA LEU A 84 -16.12 22.65 -8.23
C LEU A 84 -16.49 22.68 -9.73
N ASN A 85 -16.46 21.55 -10.43
CA ASN A 85 -16.91 21.47 -11.83
C ASN A 85 -18.41 21.15 -11.95
N VAL A 86 -19.05 20.71 -10.85
CA VAL A 86 -20.48 20.41 -10.81
C VAL A 86 -21.30 21.62 -10.34
N LEU A 87 -20.71 22.46 -9.47
CA LEU A 87 -21.21 23.78 -9.06
C LEU A 87 -20.96 24.83 -10.13
#